data_AF-L5MCL0-F1
#
_entry.id   AF-L5MCL0-F1
#
_cell.length_a   1.000
_cell.length_b   1.000
_cell.length_c   1.000
_cell.angle_alpha   90.00
_cell.angle_beta   90.00
_cell.angle_gamma   90.00
#
_symmetry.space_group_name_H-M   'P 1'
#
loop_
_entity.id
_entity.type
_entity.pdbx_description
1 polymer ?
#
loop_
_entity_poly.entity_id
_entity_poly.type
_entity_poly.pdbx_seq_one_letter_code
_entity_poly.pdbx_strand_id
1 'polypeptide(L)'
;MNIIALVRKLVDSICKHGPRHRCCKHYEDNCISYCIKGFIRMFSVGYLIQCCLRIPSAFRHLFTKPSRLLSLFYNKENFQLGAFLGSFVSIYKGTSCFLRWVRNLDDELHAIIAGFLAGVSMMFYKSTTISMYLASKLVETMYFKGIEAGKVPYFPHADTIIYSISTAICFQAAVMEVQNLRPSYWKFLLRLTKGRFAVMNRKVLDVFGTGASKHFQDFIPRLDPRYTTVTPELPIEFS
;
A
#
# COMPACT_ATOMS: atom_id res chain seq x y z
N MET A 1 -38.28 -15.72 22.77
CA MET A 1 -36.89 -15.44 23.20
C MET A 1 -36.15 -14.71 22.09
N ASN A 2 -35.72 -13.46 22.33
CA ASN A 2 -35.06 -12.64 21.32
C ASN A 2 -33.67 -13.21 20.98
N ILE A 3 -33.38 -13.42 19.69
CA ILE A 3 -32.07 -13.88 19.18
C ILE A 3 -30.93 -13.02 19.73
N ILE A 4 -31.16 -11.71 19.85
CA ILE A 4 -30.20 -10.74 20.42
C ILE A 4 -29.84 -11.09 21.88
N ALA A 5 -30.81 -11.50 22.69
CA ALA A 5 -30.58 -11.87 24.08
C ALA A 5 -29.83 -13.21 24.20
N LEU A 6 -30.10 -14.14 23.28
CA LEU A 6 -29.39 -15.42 23.20
C LEU A 6 -27.92 -15.19 22.81
N VAL A 7 -27.68 -14.41 21.75
CA VAL A 7 -26.33 -14.04 21.28
C VAL A 7 -25.56 -13.33 22.38
N ARG A 8 -26.18 -12.38 23.08
CA ARG A 8 -25.54 -11.66 24.19
C ARG A 8 -25.13 -12.59 25.33
N LYS A 9 -26.02 -13.51 25.74
CA LYS A 9 -25.68 -14.54 26.75
C LYS A 9 -24.54 -15.44 26.31
N LEU A 10 -24.53 -15.84 25.04
CA LEU A 10 -23.52 -16.74 24.48
C LEU A 10 -22.15 -16.05 24.40
N VAL A 11 -22.12 -14.80 23.93
CA VAL A 11 -20.91 -13.96 23.91
C VAL A 11 -20.40 -13.70 25.33
N ASP A 12 -21.28 -13.35 26.27
CA ASP A 12 -20.88 -13.13 27.67
C ASP A 12 -20.34 -14.41 28.32
N SER A 13 -20.94 -15.57 28.03
CA SER A 13 -20.48 -16.87 28.50
C SER A 13 -19.08 -17.19 27.96
N ILE A 14 -18.87 -17.06 26.65
CA ILE A 14 -17.58 -17.33 25.99
C ILE A 14 -16.49 -16.34 26.43
N CYS A 15 -16.82 -15.06 26.57
CA CYS A 15 -15.85 -14.04 26.97
C CYS A 15 -15.44 -14.18 28.44
N LYS A 16 -16.37 -14.52 29.34
CA LYS A 16 -16.10 -14.65 30.80
C LYS A 16 -15.54 -16.01 31.20
N HIS A 17 -16.00 -17.10 30.60
CA HIS A 17 -15.60 -18.48 30.96
C HIS A 17 -14.74 -19.16 29.88
N GLY A 18 -14.18 -18.38 28.97
CA GLY A 18 -13.40 -18.89 27.85
C GLY A 18 -12.08 -19.54 28.27
N PRO A 19 -11.50 -20.39 27.41
CA PRO A 19 -10.28 -21.12 27.71
C PRO A 19 -9.05 -20.18 27.76
N ARG A 20 -8.16 -20.47 28.71
CA ARG A 20 -6.89 -19.76 28.91
C ARG A 20 -5.74 -20.73 29.03
N HIS A 21 -4.59 -20.35 28.48
CA HIS A 21 -3.37 -21.14 28.54
C HIS A 21 -2.27 -20.43 29.30
N ARG A 22 -1.48 -21.21 30.04
CA ARG A 22 -0.44 -20.70 30.96
C ARG A 22 0.63 -19.89 30.23
N CYS A 23 0.99 -20.29 29.01
CA CYS A 23 2.01 -19.60 28.21
C CYS A 23 1.51 -18.31 27.55
N CYS A 24 0.22 -17.97 27.69
CA CYS A 24 -0.32 -16.72 27.14
C CYS A 24 -0.17 -15.56 28.13
N LYS A 25 0.48 -14.48 27.68
CA LYS A 25 0.81 -13.27 28.46
C LYS A 25 -0.36 -12.30 28.69
N HIS A 26 -1.61 -12.74 28.56
CA HIS A 26 -2.79 -11.89 28.81
C HIS A 26 -3.38 -12.23 30.19
N TYR A 27 -3.05 -11.38 31.18
CA TYR A 27 -3.29 -11.67 32.59
C TYR A 27 -4.73 -11.54 33.05
N GLU A 28 -5.54 -10.69 32.40
CA GLU A 28 -6.92 -10.43 32.80
C GLU A 28 -7.96 -10.96 31.80
N ASP A 29 -7.55 -11.22 30.56
CA ASP A 29 -8.45 -11.61 29.46
C ASP A 29 -8.28 -13.11 29.11
N ASN A 30 -9.39 -13.78 28.78
CA ASN A 30 -9.37 -15.11 28.14
C ASN A 30 -8.86 -15.02 26.70
N CYS A 31 -8.36 -16.12 26.10
CA CYS A 31 -7.76 -16.07 24.75
C CYS A 31 -8.73 -15.52 23.69
N ILE A 32 -10.00 -15.92 23.78
CA ILE A 32 -11.06 -15.48 22.86
C ILE A 32 -11.39 -14.00 23.09
N SER A 33 -11.58 -13.59 24.36
CA SER A 33 -11.82 -12.19 24.72
C SER A 33 -10.68 -11.28 24.23
N TYR A 34 -9.43 -11.73 24.38
CA TYR A 34 -8.24 -11.00 23.93
C TYR A 34 -8.22 -10.77 22.41
N CYS A 35 -8.70 -11.74 21.63
CA CYS A 35 -8.83 -11.63 20.18
C CYS A 35 -9.98 -10.68 19.80
N ILE A 36 -11.17 -10.87 20.38
CA ILE A 36 -12.36 -10.04 20.09
C ILE A 36 -12.14 -8.57 20.48
N LYS A 37 -11.61 -8.31 21.68
CA LYS A 37 -11.27 -6.96 22.14
C LYS A 37 -10.22 -6.31 21.25
N GLY A 38 -9.25 -7.09 20.77
CA GLY A 38 -8.27 -6.66 19.76
C GLY A 38 -8.92 -6.27 18.44
N PHE A 39 -9.83 -7.11 17.94
CA PHE A 39 -10.59 -6.87 16.72
C PHE A 39 -11.40 -5.57 16.82
N ILE A 40 -12.25 -5.44 17.85
CA ILE A 40 -13.13 -4.27 18.01
C ILE A 40 -12.33 -2.98 18.13
N ARG A 41 -11.25 -2.99 18.92
CA ARG A 41 -10.40 -1.81 19.10
C ARG A 41 -9.79 -1.35 17.77
N MET A 42 -9.16 -2.25 17.02
CA MET A 42 -8.49 -1.88 15.76
C MET A 42 -9.46 -1.63 14.62
N PHE A 43 -10.59 -2.34 14.60
CA PHE A 43 -11.67 -2.08 13.66
C PHE A 43 -12.20 -0.65 13.83
N SER A 44 -12.50 -0.24 15.07
CA SER A 44 -12.98 1.12 15.38
C SER A 44 -11.95 2.19 15.00
N VAL A 45 -10.67 1.95 15.24
CA VAL A 45 -9.60 2.86 14.81
C VAL A 45 -9.56 2.99 13.29
N GLY A 46 -9.57 1.87 12.56
CA GLY A 46 -9.59 1.90 11.09
C GLY A 46 -10.80 2.61 10.51
N TYR A 47 -11.98 2.32 11.07
CA TYR A 47 -13.22 2.97 10.67
C TYR A 47 -13.18 4.49 10.93
N LEU A 48 -12.68 4.91 12.10
CA LEU A 48 -12.56 6.32 12.46
C LEU A 48 -11.59 7.06 11.53
N ILE A 49 -10.42 6.48 11.24
CA ILE A 49 -9.44 7.06 10.30
C ILE A 49 -10.09 7.32 8.95
N GLN A 50 -10.84 6.36 8.43
CA GLN A 50 -11.42 6.49 7.10
C GLN A 50 -12.59 7.47 7.06
N CYS A 51 -13.36 7.54 8.14
CA CYS A 51 -14.34 8.61 8.33
C CYS A 51 -13.65 9.98 8.30
N CYS A 52 -12.59 10.18 9.10
CA CYS A 52 -11.84 11.43 9.15
C CYS A 52 -11.26 11.85 7.78
N LEU A 53 -10.69 10.92 7.02
CA LEU A 53 -10.16 11.20 5.68
C LEU A 53 -11.24 11.62 4.67
N ARG A 54 -12.49 11.20 4.88
CA ARG A 54 -13.62 11.53 4.00
C ARG A 54 -14.32 12.84 4.37
N ILE A 55 -14.24 13.29 5.62
CA ILE A 55 -14.89 14.53 6.09
C ILE A 55 -14.53 15.74 5.23
N PRO A 56 -13.27 16.04 4.87
CA PRO A 56 -12.95 17.23 4.06
C PRO A 56 -13.60 17.20 2.67
N SER A 57 -13.63 16.02 2.04
CA SER A 57 -14.30 15.84 0.74
C SER A 57 -15.83 15.91 0.84
N ALA A 58 -16.39 15.47 1.98
CA ALA A 58 -17.82 15.49 2.26
C ALA A 58 -18.31 16.88 2.68
N PHE A 59 -17.49 17.68 3.35
CA PHE A 59 -17.84 19.02 3.86
C PHE A 59 -18.31 19.95 2.73
N ARG A 60 -17.68 19.84 1.55
CA ARG A 60 -18.09 20.56 0.34
C ARG A 60 -19.48 20.17 -0.16
N HIS A 61 -19.89 18.92 0.07
CA HIS A 61 -21.22 18.38 -0.27
C HIS A 61 -22.26 18.51 0.85
N LEU A 62 -21.81 18.68 2.10
CA LEU A 62 -22.67 18.81 3.28
C LEU A 62 -23.55 20.07 3.21
N PHE A 63 -23.01 21.17 2.68
CA PHE A 63 -23.77 22.41 2.46
C PHE A 63 -24.84 22.31 1.37
N THR A 64 -24.74 21.33 0.45
CA THR A 64 -25.68 21.21 -0.67
C THR A 64 -26.70 20.08 -0.50
N LYS A 65 -26.37 18.95 0.14
CA LYS A 65 -27.31 17.83 0.39
C LYS A 65 -26.97 17.03 1.67
N PRO A 66 -27.57 17.34 2.83
CA PRO A 66 -27.28 16.65 4.10
C PRO A 66 -27.76 15.19 4.15
N SER A 67 -28.77 14.81 3.36
CA SER A 67 -29.30 13.43 3.34
C SER A 67 -28.31 12.39 2.78
N ARG A 68 -27.30 12.81 2.01
CA ARG A 68 -26.23 11.92 1.50
C ARG A 68 -25.10 11.69 2.51
N LEU A 69 -25.13 12.35 3.67
CA LEU A 69 -24.09 12.21 4.68
C LEU A 69 -24.13 10.81 5.33
N LEU A 70 -25.33 10.33 5.67
CA LEU A 70 -25.54 9.00 6.26
C LEU A 70 -25.09 7.87 5.32
N SER A 71 -25.32 8.01 4.02
CA SER A 71 -24.83 7.04 3.03
C SER A 71 -23.33 7.13 2.77
N LEU A 72 -22.69 8.28 3.05
CA LEU A 72 -21.23 8.42 2.99
C LEU A 72 -20.51 7.76 4.17
N PHE A 73 -21.11 7.78 5.37
CA PHE A 73 -20.61 7.04 6.53
C PHE A 73 -20.77 5.53 6.33
N TYR A 74 -21.90 5.10 5.78
CA TYR A 74 -22.16 3.71 5.40
C TYR A 74 -21.56 3.34 4.03
N ASN A 75 -20.37 3.84 3.73
CA ASN A 75 -19.69 3.47 2.50
C ASN A 75 -18.85 2.20 2.72
N LYS A 76 -18.94 1.26 1.78
CA LYS A 76 -18.24 -0.04 1.80
C LYS A 76 -16.73 0.12 2.03
N GLU A 77 -16.15 1.21 1.55
CA GLU A 77 -14.73 1.50 1.75
C GLU A 77 -14.36 1.77 3.21
N ASN A 78 -15.17 2.52 3.99
CA ASN A 78 -14.92 2.81 5.41
C ASN A 78 -14.85 1.53 6.24
N PHE A 79 -15.65 0.54 5.85
CA PHE A 79 -15.66 -0.78 6.46
C PHE A 79 -14.41 -1.59 6.10
N GLN A 80 -13.87 -1.45 4.89
CA GLN A 80 -12.74 -2.26 4.42
C GLN A 80 -11.47 -2.04 5.24
N LEU A 81 -11.11 -0.80 5.59
CA LEU A 81 -9.91 -0.55 6.41
C LEU A 81 -10.10 -1.04 7.84
N GLY A 82 -11.27 -0.80 8.43
CA GLY A 82 -11.62 -1.35 9.74
C GLY A 82 -11.56 -2.87 9.75
N ALA A 83 -12.16 -3.52 8.75
CA ALA A 83 -12.14 -4.98 8.60
C ALA A 83 -10.72 -5.51 8.44
N PHE A 84 -9.88 -4.85 7.63
CA PHE A 84 -8.46 -5.18 7.49
C PHE A 84 -7.73 -5.11 8.85
N LEU A 85 -7.73 -3.95 9.51
CA LEU A 85 -6.97 -3.76 10.76
C LEU A 85 -7.49 -4.64 11.91
N GLY A 86 -8.82 -4.76 12.04
CA GLY A 86 -9.46 -5.61 13.03
C GLY A 86 -9.11 -7.08 12.81
N SER A 87 -9.28 -7.60 11.58
CA SER A 87 -8.98 -9.00 11.27
C SER A 87 -7.49 -9.31 11.35
N PHE A 88 -6.61 -8.40 10.92
CA PHE A 88 -5.16 -8.54 11.07
C PHE A 88 -4.78 -8.81 12.52
N VAL A 89 -5.24 -7.97 13.45
CA VAL A 89 -4.92 -8.13 14.89
C VAL A 89 -5.58 -9.35 15.49
N SER A 90 -6.83 -9.66 15.11
CA SER A 90 -7.53 -10.85 15.60
C SER A 90 -6.83 -12.13 15.18
N ILE A 91 -6.47 -12.26 13.89
CA ILE A 91 -5.76 -13.42 13.35
C ILE A 91 -4.38 -13.53 14.00
N TYR A 92 -3.61 -12.44 14.08
CA TYR A 92 -2.31 -12.45 14.73
C TYR A 92 -2.37 -12.97 16.17
N LYS A 93 -3.29 -12.43 16.98
CA LYS A 93 -3.47 -12.84 18.37
C LYS A 93 -3.99 -14.28 18.47
N GLY A 94 -4.97 -14.64 17.66
CA GLY A 94 -5.57 -15.97 17.64
C GLY A 94 -4.56 -17.05 17.29
N THR A 95 -3.79 -16.85 16.21
CA THR A 95 -2.71 -17.74 15.80
C THR A 95 -1.60 -17.81 16.86
N SER A 96 -1.20 -16.68 17.45
CA SER A 96 -0.18 -16.68 18.52
C SER A 96 -0.62 -17.48 19.73
N CYS A 97 -1.88 -17.31 20.17
CA CYS A 97 -2.45 -18.10 21.26
C CYS A 97 -2.54 -19.58 20.88
N PHE A 98 -3.01 -19.90 19.67
CA PHE A 98 -3.11 -21.28 19.20
C PHE A 98 -1.75 -21.99 19.16
N LEU A 99 -0.70 -21.34 18.64
CA LEU A 99 0.65 -21.91 18.60
C LEU A 99 1.22 -22.13 20.01
N ARG A 100 0.95 -21.22 20.96
CA ARG A 100 1.31 -21.41 22.37
C ARG A 100 0.58 -22.57 23.03
N TRP A 101 -0.68 -22.81 22.68
CA TRP A 101 -1.44 -23.97 23.13
C TRP A 101 -0.83 -25.28 22.62
N VAL A 102 -0.51 -25.34 21.32
CA VAL A 102 0.00 -26.57 20.69
C VAL A 102 1.42 -26.88 21.16
N ARG A 103 2.32 -25.89 21.17
CA ARG A 103 3.73 -26.11 21.51
C ARG A 103 4.03 -25.99 23.02
N ASN A 104 3.09 -25.54 23.84
CA ASN A 104 3.29 -25.32 25.28
C ASN A 104 4.46 -24.38 25.64
N LEU A 105 4.87 -23.51 24.72
CA LEU A 105 6.03 -22.62 24.85
C LEU A 105 5.76 -21.25 24.20
N ASP A 106 6.48 -20.22 24.63
CA ASP A 106 6.45 -18.89 24.01
C ASP A 106 7.75 -18.68 23.22
N ASP A 107 7.64 -18.61 21.90
CA ASP A 107 8.76 -18.59 20.96
C ASP A 107 8.53 -17.49 19.92
N GLU A 108 9.59 -16.83 19.48
CA GLU A 108 9.55 -15.74 18.49
C GLU A 108 9.04 -16.23 17.13
N LEU A 109 9.27 -17.52 16.79
CA LEU A 109 8.74 -18.14 15.57
C LEU A 109 7.21 -18.05 15.50
N HIS A 110 6.51 -18.03 16.65
CA HIS A 110 5.06 -17.88 16.67
C HIS A 110 4.63 -16.52 16.12
N ALA A 111 5.38 -15.45 16.40
CA ALA A 111 5.09 -14.12 15.90
C ALA A 111 5.24 -14.04 14.37
N ILE A 112 6.20 -14.78 13.80
CA ILE A 112 6.43 -14.84 12.35
C ILE A 112 5.25 -15.52 11.66
N ILE A 113 4.86 -16.72 12.13
CA ILE A 113 3.74 -17.48 11.56
C ILE A 113 2.42 -16.71 11.74
N ALA A 114 2.20 -16.12 12.91
CA ALA A 114 1.03 -15.29 13.19
C ALA A 114 0.98 -14.04 12.29
N GLY A 115 2.11 -13.38 12.07
CA GLY A 115 2.21 -12.24 11.16
C GLY A 115 1.91 -12.60 9.72
N PHE A 116 2.44 -13.73 9.24
CA PHE A 116 2.19 -14.23 7.89
C PHE A 116 0.71 -14.53 7.67
N LEU A 117 0.08 -15.28 8.59
CA LEU A 117 -1.35 -15.58 8.52
C LEU A 117 -2.22 -14.33 8.67
N ALA A 118 -1.83 -13.40 9.55
CA ALA A 118 -2.52 -12.11 9.67
C ALA A 118 -2.47 -11.31 8.38
N GLY A 119 -1.42 -11.45 7.56
CA GLY A 119 -1.30 -10.81 6.24
C GLY A 119 -2.45 -11.10 5.28
N VAL A 120 -3.13 -12.25 5.42
CA VAL A 120 -4.31 -12.62 4.61
C VAL A 120 -5.46 -11.61 4.78
N SER A 121 -5.52 -10.90 5.91
CA SER A 121 -6.48 -9.81 6.13
C SER A 121 -6.41 -8.69 5.08
N MET A 122 -5.29 -8.52 4.38
CA MET A 122 -5.18 -7.53 3.29
C MET A 122 -6.17 -7.79 2.15
N MET A 123 -6.75 -8.98 2.05
CA MET A 123 -7.84 -9.25 1.11
C MET A 123 -9.08 -8.37 1.35
N PHE A 124 -9.30 -7.88 2.58
CA PHE A 124 -10.37 -6.94 2.90
C PHE A 124 -10.10 -5.53 2.35
N TYR A 125 -8.84 -5.10 2.30
CA TYR A 125 -8.43 -3.78 1.80
C TYR A 125 -7.45 -3.91 0.64
N LYS A 126 -8.01 -4.07 -0.58
CA LYS A 126 -7.23 -4.30 -1.80
C LYS A 126 -6.68 -2.98 -2.35
N SER A 127 -5.50 -2.58 -1.89
CA SER A 127 -4.77 -1.43 -2.43
C SER A 127 -3.32 -1.79 -2.70
N THR A 128 -2.94 -1.88 -3.97
CA THR A 128 -1.55 -2.16 -4.40
C THR A 128 -0.56 -1.20 -3.75
N THR A 129 -0.93 0.08 -3.61
CA THR A 129 -0.08 1.10 -2.98
C THR A 129 0.22 0.75 -1.52
N ILE A 130 -0.80 0.39 -0.74
CA ILE A 130 -0.62 0.04 0.67
C ILE A 130 0.13 -1.30 0.79
N SER A 131 -0.21 -2.29 -0.03
CA SER A 131 0.46 -3.59 0.00
C SER A 131 1.95 -3.47 -0.32
N MET A 132 2.30 -2.68 -1.35
CA MET A 132 3.69 -2.42 -1.73
C MET A 132 4.43 -1.63 -0.65
N TYR A 133 3.77 -0.65 -0.01
CA TYR A 133 4.34 0.09 1.12
C TYR A 133 4.63 -0.82 2.32
N LEU A 134 3.67 -1.66 2.73
CA LEU A 134 3.85 -2.61 3.82
C LEU A 134 4.95 -3.63 3.53
N ALA A 135 5.02 -4.14 2.28
CA ALA A 135 6.10 -5.01 1.85
C ALA A 135 7.46 -4.33 1.93
N SER A 136 7.58 -3.08 1.47
CA SER A 136 8.81 -2.30 1.59
C SER A 136 9.21 -2.08 3.04
N LYS A 137 8.27 -1.75 3.92
CA LYS A 137 8.52 -1.58 5.36
C LYS A 137 8.92 -2.89 6.05
N LEU A 138 8.38 -4.02 5.61
CA LEU A 138 8.79 -5.34 6.09
C LEU A 138 10.26 -5.61 5.74
N VAL A 139 10.66 -5.38 4.48
CA VAL A 139 12.06 -5.55 4.04
C VAL A 139 13.00 -4.64 4.83
N GLU A 140 12.63 -3.37 4.99
CA GLU A 140 13.39 -2.40 5.79
C GLU A 140 13.56 -2.88 7.25
N THR A 141 12.47 -3.33 7.88
CA THR A 141 12.49 -3.81 9.27
C THR A 141 13.34 -5.08 9.41
N MET A 142 13.24 -6.02 8.46
CA MET A 142 14.07 -7.23 8.45
C MET A 142 15.55 -6.92 8.28
N TYR A 143 15.89 -5.94 7.43
CA TYR A 143 17.27 -5.49 7.25
C TYR A 143 17.84 -4.91 8.56
N PHE A 144 17.13 -3.98 9.21
CA PHE A 144 17.59 -3.42 10.48
C PHE A 144 17.70 -4.46 11.60
N LYS A 145 16.73 -5.38 11.72
CA LYS A 145 16.85 -6.52 12.64
C LYS A 145 18.05 -7.42 12.31
N GLY A 146 18.37 -7.59 11.04
CA GLY A 146 19.55 -8.33 10.61
C GLY A 146 20.86 -7.64 11.01
N ILE A 147 20.91 -6.30 10.96
CA ILE A 147 22.04 -5.51 11.42
C ILE A 147 22.20 -5.65 12.94
N GLU A 148 21.11 -5.51 13.70
CA GLU A 148 21.09 -5.69 15.16
C GLU A 148 21.57 -7.08 15.58
N ALA A 149 21.23 -8.12 14.79
CA ALA A 149 21.69 -9.49 14.99
C ALA A 149 23.14 -9.75 14.50
N GLY A 150 23.84 -8.74 13.96
CA GLY A 150 25.19 -8.88 13.43
C GLY A 150 25.31 -9.74 12.16
N LYS A 151 24.19 -10.01 11.46
CA LYS A 151 24.16 -10.91 10.29
C LYS A 151 24.36 -10.20 8.96
N VAL A 152 24.05 -8.91 8.90
CA VAL A 152 24.23 -8.09 7.68
C VAL A 152 24.95 -6.79 8.02
N PRO A 153 25.83 -6.29 7.14
CA PRO A 153 26.53 -5.03 7.37
C PRO A 153 25.59 -3.82 7.19
N TYR A 154 25.88 -2.74 7.91
CA TYR A 154 25.21 -1.45 7.71
C TYR A 154 25.87 -0.68 6.57
N PHE A 155 25.08 -0.33 5.56
CA PHE A 155 25.51 0.53 4.46
C PHE A 155 25.04 1.98 4.66
N PRO A 156 25.97 2.94 4.87
CA PRO A 156 25.64 4.36 4.89
C PRO A 156 25.02 4.80 3.56
N HIS A 157 24.01 5.67 3.61
CA HIS A 157 23.34 6.25 2.43
C HIS A 157 22.72 5.24 1.45
N ALA A 158 22.42 4.01 1.90
CA ALA A 158 21.81 2.99 1.06
C ALA A 158 20.46 3.44 0.45
N ASP A 159 19.69 4.23 1.20
CA ASP A 159 18.47 4.88 0.75
C ASP A 159 18.69 5.76 -0.49
N THR A 160 19.77 6.54 -0.49
CA THR A 160 20.16 7.42 -1.61
C THR A 160 20.57 6.61 -2.83
N ILE A 161 21.31 5.52 -2.63
CA ILE A 161 21.73 4.62 -3.73
C ILE A 161 20.51 3.94 -4.35
N ILE A 162 19.63 3.36 -3.54
CA ILE A 162 18.40 2.71 -3.98
C ILE A 162 17.52 3.70 -4.73
N TYR A 163 17.36 4.92 -4.18
CA TYR A 163 16.60 5.99 -4.83
C TYR A 163 17.21 6.37 -6.18
N SER A 164 18.53 6.54 -6.24
CA SER A 164 19.24 6.93 -7.47
C SER A 164 19.10 5.89 -8.57
N ILE A 165 19.31 4.61 -8.25
CA ILE A 165 19.16 3.50 -9.19
C ILE A 165 17.71 3.38 -9.66
N SER A 166 16.75 3.40 -8.73
CA SER A 166 15.32 3.32 -9.06
C SER A 166 14.89 4.46 -9.97
N THR A 167 15.38 5.66 -9.68
CA THR A 167 15.10 6.87 -10.46
C THR A 167 15.72 6.79 -11.85
N ALA A 168 16.97 6.32 -11.97
CA ALA A 168 17.63 6.10 -13.25
C ALA A 168 16.84 5.11 -14.13
N ILE A 169 16.39 3.98 -13.56
CA ILE A 169 15.54 3.00 -14.27
C ILE A 169 14.23 3.64 -14.73
N CYS A 170 13.56 4.40 -13.85
CA CYS A 170 12.31 5.07 -14.19
C CYS A 170 12.48 6.10 -15.32
N PHE A 171 13.58 6.86 -15.30
CA PHE A 171 13.88 7.83 -16.36
C PHE A 171 14.25 7.15 -17.67
N GLN A 172 15.02 6.06 -17.63
CA GLN A 172 15.32 5.26 -18.81
C GLN A 172 14.03 4.74 -19.45
N ALA A 173 13.11 4.19 -18.65
CA ALA A 173 11.79 3.77 -19.13
C ALA A 173 10.96 4.94 -19.68
N ALA A 174 10.99 6.12 -19.04
CA ALA A 174 10.29 7.31 -19.52
C ALA A 174 10.83 7.87 -20.85
N VAL A 175 12.06 7.53 -21.23
CA VAL A 175 12.65 7.92 -22.52
C VAL A 175 12.39 6.84 -23.57
N MET A 176 12.70 5.58 -23.26
CA MET A 176 12.75 4.47 -24.22
C MET A 176 11.44 3.69 -24.35
N GLU A 177 10.67 3.56 -23.27
CA GLU A 177 9.51 2.65 -23.17
C GLU A 177 8.38 3.27 -22.33
N VAL A 178 7.88 4.46 -22.72
CA VAL A 178 6.84 5.19 -21.97
C VAL A 178 5.58 4.34 -21.73
N GLN A 179 5.29 3.39 -22.64
CA GLN A 179 4.18 2.44 -22.54
C GLN A 179 4.22 1.58 -21.26
N ASN A 180 5.40 1.28 -20.73
CA ASN A 180 5.57 0.46 -19.52
C ASN A 180 5.47 1.30 -18.23
N LEU A 181 5.37 2.62 -18.37
CA LEU A 181 5.37 3.55 -17.25
C LEU A 181 3.96 3.75 -16.70
N ARG A 182 3.82 3.72 -15.38
CA ARG A 182 2.52 3.98 -14.73
C ARG A 182 2.02 5.41 -15.12
N PRO A 183 0.77 5.59 -15.56
CA PRO A 183 0.27 6.89 -16.01
C PRO A 183 0.39 8.01 -14.98
N SER A 184 0.27 7.69 -13.69
CA SER A 184 0.45 8.66 -12.61
C SER A 184 1.88 9.20 -12.55
N TYR A 185 2.88 8.34 -12.78
CA TYR A 185 4.28 8.72 -12.78
C TYR A 185 4.63 9.52 -14.04
N TRP A 186 4.09 9.14 -15.20
CA TRP A 186 4.21 9.95 -16.42
C TRP A 186 3.68 11.38 -16.24
N LYS A 187 2.48 11.55 -15.66
CA LYS A 187 1.92 12.87 -15.33
C LYS A 187 2.81 13.67 -14.38
N PHE A 188 3.43 12.99 -13.41
CA PHE A 188 4.38 13.62 -12.50
C PHE A 188 5.63 14.11 -13.23
N LEU A 189 6.23 13.29 -14.09
CA LEU A 189 7.40 13.68 -14.91
C LEU A 189 7.08 14.86 -15.85
N LEU A 190 5.92 14.85 -16.50
CA LEU A 190 5.49 15.98 -17.33
C LEU A 190 5.34 17.27 -16.52
N ARG A 191 4.81 17.19 -15.30
CA ARG A 191 4.69 18.36 -14.42
C ARG A 191 6.06 18.89 -14.00
N LEU A 192 6.96 18.01 -13.54
CA LEU A 192 8.31 18.38 -13.14
C LEU A 192 9.10 19.05 -14.27
N THR A 193 8.93 18.53 -15.48
CA THR A 193 9.67 19.03 -16.65
C THR A 193 8.95 20.10 -17.45
N LYS A 194 7.81 20.61 -16.97
CA LYS A 194 6.98 21.59 -17.69
C LYS A 194 6.64 21.13 -19.13
N GLY A 195 6.34 19.84 -19.28
CA GLY A 195 5.95 19.23 -20.55
C GLY A 195 7.12 18.87 -21.48
N ARG A 196 8.38 19.11 -21.10
CA ARG A 196 9.56 18.83 -21.97
C ARG A 196 9.66 17.37 -22.38
N PHE A 197 9.30 16.44 -21.50
CA PHE A 197 9.29 15.00 -21.83
C PHE A 197 8.32 14.66 -22.98
N ALA A 198 7.26 15.43 -23.22
CA ALA A 198 6.33 15.15 -24.32
C ALA A 198 6.93 15.51 -25.70
N VAL A 199 7.85 16.49 -25.74
CA VAL A 199 8.43 17.06 -26.98
C VAL A 199 9.82 16.50 -27.30
N MET A 200 10.14 15.31 -26.81
CA MET A 200 11.37 14.60 -27.18
C MET A 200 11.21 13.95 -28.55
N ASN A 201 12.27 14.02 -29.37
CA ASN A 201 12.32 13.34 -30.67
C ASN A 201 12.48 11.81 -30.50
N ARG A 202 11.37 11.13 -30.17
CA ARG A 202 11.39 9.68 -29.90
C ARG A 202 11.53 8.82 -31.15
N LYS A 203 11.22 9.35 -32.34
CA LYS A 203 11.41 8.62 -33.62
C LYS A 203 12.87 8.20 -33.82
N VAL A 204 13.82 9.05 -33.42
CA VAL A 204 15.26 8.74 -33.49
C VAL A 204 15.65 7.59 -32.55
N LEU A 205 14.89 7.39 -31.46
CA LEU A 205 15.14 6.32 -30.50
C LEU A 205 14.56 4.98 -30.95
N ASP A 206 13.70 4.95 -31.98
CA ASP A 206 13.13 3.69 -32.48
C ASP A 206 14.18 2.78 -33.14
N VAL A 207 15.36 3.32 -33.49
CA VAL A 207 16.51 2.53 -33.96
C VAL A 207 16.92 1.44 -32.95
N PHE A 208 16.62 1.65 -31.66
CA PHE A 208 16.89 0.68 -30.61
C PHE A 208 15.82 -0.43 -30.49
N GLY A 209 14.75 -0.38 -31.31
CA GLY A 209 13.69 -1.41 -31.32
C GLY A 209 12.73 -1.37 -30.12
N THR A 210 12.80 -0.36 -29.26
CA THR A 210 11.97 -0.26 -28.04
C THR A 210 10.57 0.33 -28.28
N GLY A 211 10.29 0.80 -29.50
CA GLY A 211 9.02 1.43 -29.87
C GLY A 211 8.75 2.72 -29.09
N ALA A 212 9.79 3.52 -28.84
CA ALA A 212 9.71 4.75 -28.07
C ALA A 212 8.68 5.74 -28.63
N SER A 213 8.52 5.82 -29.96
CA SER A 213 7.57 6.76 -30.59
C SER A 213 6.10 6.31 -30.58
N LYS A 214 5.79 5.08 -30.12
CA LYS A 214 4.46 4.45 -30.27
C LYS A 214 3.28 5.31 -29.81
N HIS A 215 3.46 6.10 -28.74
CA HIS A 215 2.44 6.99 -28.18
C HIS A 215 2.67 8.49 -28.50
N PHE A 216 3.63 8.83 -29.36
CA PHE A 216 4.10 10.19 -29.62
C PHE A 216 4.28 10.49 -31.13
N GLN A 217 3.50 9.84 -32.00
CA GLN A 217 3.67 9.94 -33.45
C GLN A 217 3.42 11.34 -34.02
N ASP A 218 2.66 12.18 -33.30
CA ASP A 218 2.21 13.50 -33.77
C ASP A 218 3.24 14.62 -33.58
N PHE A 219 4.33 14.36 -32.85
CA PHE A 219 5.36 15.38 -32.60
C PHE A 219 6.56 15.20 -33.52
N ILE A 220 6.78 16.19 -34.38
CA ILE A 220 7.98 16.30 -35.23
C ILE A 220 8.72 17.58 -34.80
N PRO A 221 9.97 17.47 -34.30
CA PRO A 221 10.74 18.64 -33.94
C PRO A 221 11.14 19.44 -35.18
N ARG A 222 11.13 20.77 -35.07
CA ARG A 222 11.76 21.64 -36.08
C ARG A 222 13.26 21.64 -35.85
N LEU A 223 14.00 21.00 -36.74
CA LEU A 223 15.46 20.88 -36.68
C LEU A 223 16.09 21.74 -37.78
N ASP A 224 17.11 22.52 -37.44
CA ASP A 224 17.86 23.31 -38.42
C ASP A 224 18.73 22.37 -39.28
N PRO A 225 18.51 22.31 -40.61
CA PRO A 225 19.26 21.43 -41.51
C PRO A 225 20.78 21.60 -41.43
N ARG A 226 21.28 22.76 -41.00
CA ARG A 226 22.73 23.02 -40.85
C ARG A 226 23.39 22.17 -39.77
N TYR A 227 22.61 21.69 -38.80
CA TYR A 227 23.09 20.93 -37.65
C TYR A 227 22.56 19.49 -37.61
N THR A 228 21.97 18.99 -38.70
CA THR A 228 21.46 17.62 -38.81
C THR A 228 22.23 16.81 -39.84
N THR A 229 22.55 15.56 -39.51
CA THR A 229 23.17 14.61 -40.45
C THR A 229 22.18 14.04 -41.46
N VAL A 230 20.88 14.06 -41.12
CA VAL A 230 19.77 13.62 -41.97
C VAL A 230 18.88 14.82 -42.24
N THR A 231 18.29 14.88 -43.45
CA THR A 231 17.35 15.93 -43.82
C THR A 231 16.15 15.92 -42.86
N PRO A 232 15.82 17.04 -42.21
CA PRO A 232 14.67 17.12 -41.30
C PRO A 232 13.34 16.84 -42.02
N GLU A 233 12.41 16.19 -41.33
CA GLU A 233 11.05 15.92 -41.86
C GLU A 233 10.25 17.22 -42.11
N LEU A 234 10.56 18.29 -41.37
CA LEU A 234 9.95 19.61 -41.54
C LEU A 234 10.99 20.61 -42.06
N PRO A 235 10.75 21.27 -43.21
CA PRO A 235 11.61 22.35 -43.66
C PRO A 235 11.50 23.56 -42.73
N ILE A 236 12.62 24.23 -42.48
CA ILE A 236 12.66 25.51 -41.77
C ILE A 236 12.85 26.61 -42.81
N GLU A 237 11.91 27.55 -42.90
CA GLU A 237 12.12 28.81 -43.62
C GLU A 237 13.07 29.67 -42.79
N PHE A 238 14.25 29.94 -43.35
CA PHE A 238 15.19 30.89 -42.75
C PHE A 238 14.67 32.31 -43.02
N SER A 239 14.31 33.05 -41.97
CA SER A 239 14.06 34.50 -42.01
C SER A 239 15.37 35.27 -41.89
#